data_AF-A0A972WT60-F1
#
_entry.id   AF-A0A972WT60-F1
#
_cell.length_a   1.000
_cell.length_b   1.000
_cell.length_c   1.000
_cell.angle_alpha   90.00
_cell.angle_beta   90.00
_cell.angle_gamma   90.00
#
_symmetry.space_group_name_H-M   'P 1'
#
loop_
_entity.id
_entity.type
_entity.pdbx_description
1 polymer ?
#
loop_
_entity_poly.entity_id
_entity_poly.type
_entity_poly.pdbx_seq_one_letter_code
_entity_poly.pdbx_strand_id
1 'polypeptide(L)'
;MDITITTPGGGVLYQKTAAPVPGTIDPTIFVDYEYEALLAESLACGANVVVTVRCVADPTCQVTDTFPIACEPAVCPTVELIVTDSAGDTVDIAQDCLPSADYTVTAVVTPAGVPVTYWWTINSGPPSLGTDRVLVTLPPDANAGDVEVKVDIGVPASCPPTSDQVLFPASPPAGGCPSESDLVVIVTKDGVPITPPLTGLAPGTYRVEVTAPLNADDYEFTLGSGSPEPTAGARFFEFDVGANETIVLGVRIDLGPCCDPLIWQDVFSSSLPECPDSMTVQVVASDGSIVAGTIGLATGVYRIVVTDPLGATSYTFAEPGGPVLKTGVENFYDATLGSGDTLTVVVTVDPGPGCQPLQEQVDLTAAATVEPTDNGGGAGGGFNLCDAIALLAILALIATLIMVLLIVCSVPVPPVAIGVAAGAAVVLFALLFAFCPLWTPCRIWGAIAWCFMWSTVIGAVIALICTSWLVALVAVGYGIIVGLMSIWLNNRGCPVPQPFALP
;
A
#
# COMPACT_ATOMS: atom_id res chain seq x y z
N MET A 1 -18.75 -89.58 -2.73
CA MET A 1 -18.23 -89.47 -4.11
C MET A 1 -16.74 -89.64 -4.04
N ASP A 2 -16.12 -90.29 -5.03
CA ASP A 2 -14.66 -90.38 -5.12
C ASP A 2 -14.17 -89.39 -6.16
N ILE A 3 -13.33 -88.46 -5.73
CA ILE A 3 -12.71 -87.45 -6.61
C ILE A 3 -11.25 -87.83 -6.75
N THR A 4 -10.80 -87.99 -8.00
CA THR A 4 -9.41 -88.30 -8.35
C THR A 4 -8.93 -87.26 -9.35
N ILE A 5 -7.82 -86.60 -9.07
CA ILE A 5 -7.13 -85.68 -9.98
C ILE A 5 -5.87 -86.38 -10.46
N THR A 6 -5.69 -86.51 -11.76
CA THR A 6 -4.54 -87.18 -12.36
C THR A 6 -3.84 -86.28 -13.38
N THR A 7 -2.55 -86.52 -13.61
CA THR A 7 -1.88 -86.02 -14.81
C THR A 7 -2.44 -86.70 -16.06
N PRO A 8 -2.21 -86.16 -17.27
CA PRO A 8 -2.62 -86.82 -18.52
C PRO A 8 -1.96 -88.19 -18.72
N GLY A 9 -0.82 -88.44 -18.08
CA GLY A 9 -0.12 -89.72 -18.05
C GLY A 9 -0.67 -90.73 -17.02
N GLY A 10 -1.74 -90.39 -16.30
CA GLY A 10 -2.39 -91.27 -15.32
C GLY A 10 -1.75 -91.28 -13.93
N GLY A 11 -0.78 -90.42 -13.65
CA GLY A 11 -0.23 -90.25 -12.30
C GLY A 11 -1.26 -89.59 -11.39
N VAL A 12 -1.58 -90.21 -10.25
CA VAL A 12 -2.56 -89.67 -9.30
C VAL A 12 -1.91 -88.53 -8.50
N LEU A 13 -2.43 -87.32 -8.69
CA LEU A 13 -1.99 -86.11 -8.02
C LEU A 13 -2.74 -85.88 -6.70
N TYR A 14 -4.02 -86.24 -6.68
CA TYR A 14 -4.89 -86.09 -5.52
C TYR A 14 -6.03 -87.13 -5.58
N GLN A 15 -6.38 -87.71 -4.45
CA GLN A 15 -7.55 -88.57 -4.34
C GLN A 15 -8.25 -88.36 -3.00
N LYS A 16 -9.57 -88.14 -3.04
CA LYS A 16 -10.38 -87.98 -1.83
C LYS A 16 -11.76 -88.60 -2.00
N THR A 17 -12.17 -89.36 -1.01
CA THR A 17 -13.54 -89.84 -0.88
C THR A 17 -14.34 -88.85 -0.03
N ALA A 18 -15.28 -88.14 -0.65
CA ALA A 18 -16.23 -87.30 0.04
C ALA A 18 -17.32 -88.14 0.72
N ALA A 19 -17.68 -87.76 1.95
CA ALA A 19 -18.78 -88.38 2.69
C ALA A 19 -20.09 -88.35 1.88
N PRO A 20 -21.01 -89.32 2.08
CA PRO A 20 -22.29 -89.32 1.38
C PRO A 20 -23.07 -88.04 1.73
N VAL A 21 -23.52 -87.30 0.72
CA VAL A 21 -24.48 -86.20 0.91
C VAL A 21 -25.86 -86.84 1.09
N PRO A 22 -26.55 -86.68 2.24
CA PRO A 22 -27.87 -87.26 2.42
C PRO A 22 -28.94 -86.47 1.63
N GLY A 23 -29.71 -87.14 0.77
CA GLY A 23 -30.87 -86.57 0.07
C GLY A 23 -30.76 -86.57 -1.45
N THR A 24 -31.87 -86.22 -2.13
CA THR A 24 -31.90 -85.95 -3.58
C THR A 24 -31.19 -84.63 -3.87
N ILE A 25 -30.07 -84.68 -4.58
CA ILE A 25 -29.33 -83.50 -5.05
C ILE A 25 -30.04 -82.97 -6.29
N ASP A 26 -30.39 -81.68 -6.27
CA ASP A 26 -30.90 -80.98 -7.46
C ASP A 26 -29.78 -80.83 -8.50
N PRO A 27 -29.94 -81.33 -9.73
CA PRO A 27 -28.90 -81.28 -10.76
C PRO A 27 -28.55 -79.86 -11.23
N THR A 28 -29.28 -78.83 -10.80
CA THR A 28 -29.02 -77.42 -11.14
C THR A 28 -28.18 -76.66 -10.10
N ILE A 29 -27.90 -77.26 -8.95
CA ILE A 29 -27.06 -76.65 -7.92
C ILE A 29 -25.59 -76.96 -8.21
N PHE A 30 -24.85 -75.96 -8.67
CA PHE A 30 -23.39 -76.00 -8.68
C PHE A 30 -22.92 -75.99 -7.23
N VAL A 31 -22.38 -77.12 -6.76
CA VAL A 31 -21.68 -77.16 -5.48
C VAL A 31 -20.22 -76.85 -5.77
N ASP A 32 -19.80 -75.62 -5.49
CA ASP A 32 -18.38 -75.26 -5.51
C ASP A 32 -17.68 -75.99 -4.38
N TYR A 33 -16.77 -76.90 -4.76
CA TYR A 33 -15.88 -77.55 -3.83
C TYR A 33 -14.48 -76.98 -4.01
N GLU A 34 -14.07 -76.10 -3.10
CA GLU A 34 -12.70 -75.63 -3.02
C GLU A 34 -11.86 -76.69 -2.30
N TYR A 35 -10.85 -77.23 -2.99
CA TYR A 35 -9.93 -78.20 -2.42
C TYR A 35 -8.50 -77.66 -2.52
N GLU A 36 -7.87 -77.37 -1.39
CA GLU A 36 -6.43 -77.18 -1.33
C GLU A 36 -5.73 -78.53 -1.53
N ALA A 37 -5.20 -78.76 -2.72
CA ALA A 37 -4.32 -79.89 -3.00
C ALA A 37 -2.86 -79.41 -2.87
N LEU A 38 -2.15 -79.89 -1.85
CA LEU A 38 -0.69 -79.81 -1.79
C LEU A 38 -0.13 -80.81 -2.81
N LEU A 39 0.08 -80.34 -4.04
CA LEU A 39 0.66 -81.15 -5.10
C LEU A 39 2.15 -81.34 -4.80
N ALA A 40 2.57 -82.60 -4.61
CA ALA A 40 3.95 -82.96 -4.27
C ALA A 40 4.93 -82.77 -5.44
N GLU A 41 4.43 -82.53 -6.65
CA GLU A 41 5.21 -82.30 -7.87
C GLU A 41 4.86 -80.94 -8.48
N SER A 42 5.88 -80.18 -8.89
CA SER A 42 5.71 -78.92 -9.61
C SER A 42 5.10 -79.18 -10.99
N LEU A 43 3.82 -78.88 -11.17
CA LEU A 43 3.16 -78.95 -12.48
C LEU A 43 3.54 -77.73 -13.32
N ALA A 44 3.79 -77.94 -14.61
CA ALA A 44 4.10 -76.86 -15.53
C ALA A 44 2.85 -76.01 -15.84
N CYS A 45 3.05 -74.71 -16.07
CA CYS A 45 2.01 -73.81 -16.54
C CYS A 45 1.37 -74.30 -17.85
N GLY A 46 0.04 -74.27 -17.93
CA GLY A 46 -0.70 -74.78 -19.08
C GLY A 46 -0.75 -76.30 -19.19
N ALA A 47 -0.19 -77.05 -18.22
CA ALA A 47 -0.45 -78.48 -18.14
C ALA A 47 -1.92 -78.72 -17.84
N ASN A 48 -2.48 -79.74 -18.48
CA ASN A 48 -3.85 -80.16 -18.24
C ASN A 48 -3.88 -81.14 -17.07
N VAL A 49 -4.82 -80.96 -16.15
CA VAL A 49 -5.15 -81.95 -15.13
C VAL A 49 -6.50 -82.58 -15.47
N VAL A 50 -6.59 -83.88 -15.26
CA VAL A 50 -7.82 -84.64 -15.49
C VAL A 50 -8.49 -84.87 -14.15
N VAL A 51 -9.69 -84.32 -13.97
CA VAL A 51 -10.50 -84.50 -12.77
C VAL A 51 -11.56 -85.54 -13.08
N THR A 52 -11.53 -86.64 -12.33
CA THR A 52 -12.52 -87.71 -12.43
C THR A 52 -13.31 -87.80 -11.13
N VAL A 53 -14.63 -87.64 -11.25
CA VAL A 53 -15.59 -87.81 -10.16
C VAL A 53 -16.38 -89.08 -10.41
N ARG A 54 -16.34 -90.02 -9.45
CA ARG A 54 -17.08 -91.28 -9.49
C ARG A 54 -18.07 -91.38 -8.33
N CYS A 55 -19.26 -91.90 -8.62
CA CYS A 55 -20.29 -92.17 -7.63
C CYS A 55 -19.93 -93.46 -6.87
N VAL A 56 -19.88 -93.41 -5.53
CA VAL A 56 -19.42 -94.55 -4.71
C VAL A 56 -20.37 -95.75 -4.82
N ALA A 57 -21.68 -95.49 -4.97
CA ALA A 57 -22.71 -96.53 -5.01
C ALA A 57 -22.92 -97.14 -6.40
N ASP A 58 -22.48 -96.47 -7.47
CA ASP A 58 -22.62 -96.94 -8.85
C ASP A 58 -21.30 -96.69 -9.61
N PRO A 59 -20.52 -97.75 -9.89
CA PRO A 59 -19.23 -97.60 -10.56
C PRO A 59 -19.36 -97.15 -12.02
N THR A 60 -20.55 -97.18 -12.61
CA THR A 60 -20.81 -96.69 -13.98
C THR A 60 -21.11 -95.19 -14.03
N CYS A 61 -21.43 -94.58 -12.88
CA CYS A 61 -21.65 -93.15 -12.72
C CYS A 61 -20.30 -92.44 -12.52
N GLN A 62 -19.72 -91.98 -13.63
CA GLN A 62 -18.43 -91.27 -13.66
C GLN A 62 -18.52 -90.05 -14.59
N VAL A 63 -17.98 -88.93 -14.12
CA VAL A 63 -17.74 -87.72 -14.93
C VAL A 63 -16.25 -87.45 -14.93
N THR A 64 -15.69 -87.23 -16.10
CA THR A 64 -14.28 -86.86 -16.27
C THR A 64 -14.21 -85.58 -17.07
N ASP A 65 -13.47 -84.60 -16.55
CA ASP A 65 -13.23 -83.33 -17.22
C ASP A 65 -11.75 -82.95 -17.13
N THR A 66 -11.30 -82.11 -18.06
CA THR A 66 -9.90 -81.71 -18.19
C THR A 66 -9.76 -80.21 -18.04
N PHE A 67 -8.98 -79.78 -17.06
CA PHE A 67 -8.76 -78.38 -16.75
C PHE A 67 -7.33 -77.98 -17.05
N PRO A 68 -7.08 -76.89 -17.79
CA PRO A 68 -5.75 -76.32 -17.89
C PRO A 68 -5.39 -75.65 -16.56
N ILE A 69 -4.16 -75.87 -16.09
CA ILE A 69 -3.61 -75.10 -14.98
C ILE A 69 -3.33 -73.68 -15.50
N ALA A 70 -4.17 -72.73 -15.08
CA ALA A 70 -3.88 -71.32 -15.22
C ALA A 70 -2.78 -70.96 -14.22
N CYS A 71 -1.64 -70.50 -14.73
CA CYS A 71 -0.65 -69.86 -13.89
C CYS A 71 -1.05 -68.42 -13.66
N GLU A 72 -0.81 -67.94 -12.44
CA GLU A 72 -0.72 -66.50 -12.19
C GLU A 72 0.35 -65.95 -13.13
N PRO A 73 0.06 -64.87 -13.90
CA PRO A 73 1.04 -64.31 -14.81
C PRO A 73 2.29 -63.97 -14.02
N ALA A 74 3.45 -64.48 -14.46
CA ALA A 74 4.72 -64.11 -13.89
C ALA A 74 4.78 -62.58 -13.82
N VAL A 75 5.00 -62.02 -12.63
CA VAL A 75 5.09 -60.57 -12.43
C VAL A 75 6.26 -60.09 -13.29
N CYS A 76 5.94 -59.51 -14.45
CA CYS A 76 6.95 -58.97 -15.33
C CYS A 76 7.57 -57.74 -14.66
N PRO A 77 8.91 -57.61 -14.70
CA PRO A 77 9.55 -56.53 -13.99
C PRO A 77 9.20 -55.20 -14.67
N THR A 78 8.92 -54.20 -13.84
CA THR A 78 8.77 -52.82 -14.26
C THR A 78 10.09 -52.07 -14.06
N VAL A 79 10.30 -51.02 -14.84
CA VAL A 79 11.43 -50.11 -14.68
C VAL A 79 10.88 -48.72 -14.36
N GLU A 80 11.54 -48.04 -13.45
CA GLU A 80 11.33 -46.63 -13.12
C GLU A 80 12.67 -45.92 -13.19
N LEU A 81 12.69 -44.72 -13.76
CA LEU A 81 13.90 -43.91 -13.87
C LEU A 81 14.00 -42.92 -12.70
N ILE A 82 15.14 -42.93 -12.02
CA ILE A 82 15.51 -41.95 -10.98
C ILE A 82 16.66 -41.10 -11.51
N VAL A 83 16.52 -39.79 -11.47
CA VAL A 83 17.59 -38.85 -11.83
C VAL A 83 18.26 -38.33 -10.57
N THR A 84 19.59 -38.39 -10.52
CA THR A 84 20.39 -37.79 -9.45
C THR A 84 21.40 -36.81 -10.00
N ASP A 85 21.72 -35.78 -9.24
CA ASP A 85 22.79 -34.84 -9.57
C ASP A 85 24.19 -35.41 -9.26
N SER A 86 25.22 -34.60 -9.48
CA SER A 86 26.61 -34.96 -9.16
C SER A 86 26.91 -35.15 -7.67
N ALA A 87 26.07 -34.63 -6.77
CA ALA A 87 26.15 -34.87 -5.33
C ALA A 87 25.49 -36.19 -4.92
N GLY A 88 24.70 -36.79 -5.81
CA GLY A 88 23.94 -38.02 -5.58
C GLY A 88 22.53 -37.77 -5.02
N ASP A 89 22.08 -36.50 -5.01
CA ASP A 89 20.74 -36.13 -4.56
C ASP A 89 19.73 -36.37 -5.67
N THR A 90 18.52 -36.84 -5.31
CA THR A 90 17.45 -37.08 -6.30
C THR A 90 16.89 -35.76 -6.79
N VAL A 91 16.78 -35.64 -8.12
CA VAL A 91 16.34 -34.44 -8.83
C VAL A 91 14.92 -34.64 -9.33
N ASP A 92 14.05 -33.68 -9.04
CA ASP A 92 12.70 -33.67 -9.59
C ASP A 92 12.73 -33.09 -11.00
N ILE A 93 12.54 -33.96 -11.99
CA ILE A 93 12.50 -33.61 -13.42
C ILE A 93 11.21 -32.89 -13.82
N ALA A 94 10.22 -32.78 -12.92
CA ALA A 94 9.01 -32.00 -13.16
C ALA A 94 9.21 -30.50 -12.93
N GLN A 95 10.40 -30.07 -12.49
CA GLN A 95 10.76 -28.65 -12.39
C GLN A 95 10.91 -28.02 -13.78
N ASP A 96 10.55 -26.74 -13.89
CA ASP A 96 10.62 -26.03 -15.17
C ASP A 96 12.05 -25.92 -15.71
N CYS A 97 13.05 -25.86 -14.81
CA CYS A 97 14.46 -25.80 -15.18
C CYS A 97 15.43 -26.53 -14.24
N LEU A 98 16.50 -27.04 -14.84
CA LEU A 98 17.62 -27.67 -14.17
C LEU A 98 18.94 -26.99 -14.54
N PRO A 99 19.90 -26.85 -13.59
CA PRO A 99 21.19 -26.25 -13.90
C PRO A 99 21.96 -27.08 -14.94
N SER A 100 22.79 -26.42 -15.74
CA SER A 100 23.72 -27.15 -16.61
C SER A 100 24.74 -27.90 -15.75
N ALA A 101 24.64 -29.22 -15.77
CA ALA A 101 25.44 -30.12 -14.95
C ALA A 101 25.43 -31.55 -15.53
N ASP A 102 26.24 -32.40 -14.91
CA ASP A 102 26.19 -33.85 -15.12
C ASP A 102 25.15 -34.47 -14.19
N TYR A 103 24.26 -35.26 -14.78
CA TYR A 103 23.21 -36.01 -14.12
C TYR A 103 23.41 -37.51 -14.34
N THR A 104 23.08 -38.31 -13.33
CA THR A 104 23.03 -39.76 -13.46
C THR A 104 21.58 -40.21 -13.50
N VAL A 105 21.18 -40.87 -14.58
CA VAL A 105 19.87 -41.51 -14.70
C VAL A 105 20.04 -42.97 -14.34
N THR A 106 19.32 -43.44 -13.32
CA THR A 106 19.36 -44.81 -12.79
C THR A 106 18.05 -45.52 -13.04
N ALA A 107 18.10 -46.70 -13.63
CA ALA A 107 16.95 -47.57 -13.84
C ALA A 107 16.75 -48.47 -12.61
N VAL A 108 15.62 -48.31 -11.92
CA VAL A 108 15.21 -49.14 -10.79
C VAL A 108 14.22 -50.19 -11.26
N VAL A 109 14.61 -51.46 -11.12
CA VAL A 109 13.80 -52.60 -11.58
C VAL A 109 13.05 -53.22 -10.41
N THR A 110 11.73 -53.37 -10.56
CA THR A 110 10.86 -54.00 -9.56
C THR A 110 10.23 -55.28 -10.14
N PRO A 111 10.36 -56.45 -9.48
CA PRO A 111 11.05 -56.69 -8.21
C PRO A 111 12.57 -56.68 -8.33
N ALA A 112 13.25 -56.26 -7.26
CA ALA A 112 14.71 -56.19 -7.22
C ALA A 112 15.37 -57.57 -7.37
N GLY A 113 16.53 -57.62 -8.02
CA GLY A 113 17.32 -58.85 -8.20
C GLY A 113 16.96 -59.69 -9.42
N VAL A 114 16.00 -59.24 -10.25
CA VAL A 114 15.72 -59.87 -11.55
C VAL A 114 16.87 -59.56 -12.53
N PRO A 115 17.46 -60.58 -13.18
CA PRO A 115 18.50 -60.34 -14.19
C PRO A 115 17.86 -59.73 -15.43
N VAL A 116 18.23 -58.49 -15.73
CA VAL A 116 17.81 -57.75 -16.93
C VAL A 116 19.03 -57.25 -17.69
N THR A 117 18.83 -56.92 -18.96
CA THR A 117 19.83 -56.24 -19.79
C THR A 117 19.33 -54.82 -20.11
N TYR A 118 20.21 -53.81 -20.01
CA TYR A 118 19.87 -52.41 -20.20
C TYR A 118 20.39 -51.87 -21.54
N TRP A 119 19.52 -51.23 -22.30
CA TRP A 119 19.86 -50.48 -23.50
C TRP A 119 19.47 -49.01 -23.31
N TRP A 120 20.44 -48.11 -23.40
CA TRP A 120 20.24 -46.67 -23.21
C TRP A 120 20.29 -45.92 -24.54
N THR A 121 19.35 -45.01 -24.73
CA THR A 121 19.30 -44.08 -25.87
C THR A 121 19.29 -42.65 -25.35
N ILE A 122 20.20 -41.80 -25.83
CA ILE A 122 20.26 -40.37 -25.51
C ILE A 122 20.01 -39.58 -26.79
N ASN A 123 19.08 -38.61 -26.77
CA ASN A 123 18.76 -37.66 -27.84
C ASN A 123 18.57 -38.32 -29.21
N SER A 124 17.74 -39.38 -29.28
CA SER A 124 17.48 -40.19 -30.48
C SER A 124 18.71 -40.89 -31.09
N GLY A 125 19.84 -40.95 -30.38
CA GLY A 125 21.05 -41.67 -30.80
C GLY A 125 20.84 -43.19 -30.90
N PRO A 126 21.82 -43.93 -31.45
CA PRO A 126 21.75 -45.39 -31.46
C PRO A 126 21.76 -45.94 -30.03
N PRO A 127 20.98 -46.99 -29.72
CA PRO A 127 20.97 -47.58 -28.39
C PRO A 127 22.34 -48.16 -28.05
N SER A 128 22.80 -47.92 -26.83
CA SER A 128 24.06 -48.40 -26.29
C SER A 128 23.82 -49.39 -25.15
N LEU A 129 24.59 -50.47 -25.12
CA LEU A 129 24.52 -51.44 -24.03
C LEU A 129 25.20 -50.84 -22.80
N GLY A 130 24.51 -50.86 -21.65
CA GLY A 130 25.01 -50.24 -20.42
C GLY A 130 24.74 -51.03 -19.16
N THR A 131 24.98 -50.38 -18.02
CA THR A 131 24.61 -50.89 -16.70
C THR A 131 23.23 -50.34 -16.29
N ASP A 132 22.90 -50.46 -15.00
CA ASP A 132 21.72 -49.87 -14.35
C ASP A 132 21.66 -48.33 -14.41
N ARG A 133 22.70 -47.66 -14.92
CA ARG A 133 22.82 -46.20 -14.91
C ARG A 133 23.51 -45.66 -16.15
N VAL A 134 23.22 -44.40 -16.49
CA VAL A 134 23.90 -43.65 -17.54
C VAL A 134 24.19 -42.22 -17.09
N LEU A 135 25.35 -41.69 -17.49
CA LEU A 135 25.73 -40.30 -17.26
C LEU A 135 25.23 -39.43 -18.42
N VAL A 136 24.62 -38.30 -18.10
CA VAL A 136 23.99 -37.39 -19.04
C VAL A 136 24.42 -35.97 -18.69
N THR A 137 25.00 -35.26 -19.66
CA THR A 137 25.38 -33.86 -19.48
C THR A 137 24.29 -32.97 -20.06
N LEU A 138 23.67 -32.15 -19.22
CA LEU A 138 22.72 -31.12 -19.67
C LEU A 138 23.52 -29.87 -20.05
N PRO A 139 23.63 -29.51 -21.36
CA PRO A 139 24.37 -28.32 -21.77
C PRO A 139 23.67 -27.05 -21.26
N PRO A 140 24.37 -25.91 -21.18
CA PRO A 140 23.71 -24.62 -20.97
C PRO A 140 22.83 -24.27 -22.18
N ASP A 141 21.83 -23.43 -21.97
CA ASP A 141 20.90 -22.99 -23.01
C ASP A 141 20.10 -24.15 -23.68
N ALA A 142 19.92 -25.27 -22.99
CA ALA A 142 19.12 -26.39 -23.47
C ALA A 142 17.63 -26.04 -23.33
N ASN A 143 16.84 -26.23 -24.39
CA ASN A 143 15.39 -26.11 -24.30
C ASN A 143 14.79 -27.36 -23.65
N ALA A 144 13.56 -27.23 -23.15
CA ALA A 144 12.84 -28.37 -22.59
C ALA A 144 12.68 -29.47 -23.65
N GLY A 145 13.13 -30.69 -23.31
CA GLY A 145 13.11 -31.83 -24.22
C GLY A 145 14.28 -31.93 -25.21
N ASP A 146 15.23 -30.98 -25.20
CA ASP A 146 16.46 -31.10 -26.01
C ASP A 146 17.33 -32.28 -25.56
N VAL A 147 17.21 -32.66 -24.28
CA VAL A 147 17.84 -33.87 -23.74
C VAL A 147 16.79 -34.91 -23.35
N GLU A 148 16.76 -36.01 -24.09
CA GLU A 148 15.88 -37.17 -23.87
C GLU A 148 16.73 -38.39 -23.55
N VAL A 149 16.37 -39.10 -22.48
CA VAL A 149 17.04 -40.34 -22.06
C VAL A 149 16.01 -41.45 -21.95
N LYS A 150 16.18 -42.47 -22.78
CA LYS A 150 15.31 -43.65 -22.81
C LYS A 150 16.08 -44.89 -22.40
N VAL A 151 15.48 -45.70 -21.56
CA VAL A 151 15.97 -47.04 -21.23
C VAL A 151 15.00 -48.09 -21.78
N ASP A 152 15.54 -49.08 -22.46
CA ASP A 152 14.85 -50.31 -22.80
C ASP A 152 15.46 -51.45 -21.97
N ILE A 153 14.64 -52.19 -21.22
CA ILE A 153 15.07 -53.37 -20.48
C ILE A 153 14.57 -54.66 -21.16
N GLY A 154 15.52 -55.55 -21.40
CA GLY A 154 15.26 -56.90 -21.90
C GLY A 154 15.26 -57.88 -20.74
N VAL A 155 14.22 -58.70 -20.74
CA VAL A 155 13.87 -59.64 -19.68
C VAL A 155 13.90 -61.07 -20.22
N PRO A 156 14.05 -62.09 -19.35
CA PRO A 156 13.97 -63.49 -19.78
C PRO A 156 12.67 -63.79 -20.53
N ALA A 157 12.71 -64.78 -21.43
CA ALA A 157 11.80 -65.04 -22.56
C ALA A 157 10.27 -65.11 -22.31
N SER A 158 9.81 -64.92 -21.08
CA SER A 158 8.39 -64.92 -20.70
C SER A 158 7.75 -63.53 -20.58
N CYS A 159 8.52 -62.44 -20.69
CA CYS A 159 8.00 -61.08 -20.57
C CYS A 159 8.31 -60.23 -21.82
N PRO A 160 7.39 -59.30 -22.22
CA PRO A 160 7.71 -58.32 -23.24
C PRO A 160 8.82 -57.38 -22.73
N PRO A 161 9.64 -56.81 -23.63
CA PRO A 161 10.57 -55.75 -23.24
C PRO A 161 9.80 -54.56 -22.66
N THR A 162 10.34 -53.97 -21.59
CA THR A 162 9.76 -52.80 -20.93
C THR A 162 10.65 -51.59 -21.24
N SER A 163 10.06 -50.41 -21.43
CA SER A 163 10.79 -49.18 -21.68
C SER A 163 10.29 -48.05 -20.80
N ASP A 164 11.19 -47.17 -20.41
CA ASP A 164 10.85 -45.92 -19.72
C ASP A 164 11.73 -44.78 -20.25
N GLN A 165 11.27 -43.54 -20.09
CA GLN A 165 11.97 -42.37 -20.61
C GLN A 165 11.85 -41.17 -19.68
N VAL A 166 12.90 -40.36 -19.67
CA VAL A 166 12.96 -39.07 -18.99
C VAL A 166 13.28 -38.00 -20.03
N LEU A 167 12.48 -36.93 -20.00
CA LEU A 167 12.74 -35.69 -20.73
C LEU A 167 13.31 -34.69 -19.74
N PHE A 168 14.50 -34.17 -20.02
CA PHE A 168 15.07 -33.13 -19.19
C PHE A 168 14.37 -31.79 -19.47
N PRO A 169 14.07 -31.00 -18.43
CA PRO A 169 13.57 -29.64 -18.58
C PRO A 169 14.66 -28.72 -19.15
N ALA A 170 14.30 -27.45 -19.37
CA ALA A 170 15.23 -26.48 -19.91
C ALA A 170 16.39 -26.19 -18.93
N SER A 171 17.49 -25.64 -19.45
CA SER A 171 18.63 -25.22 -18.64
C SER A 171 18.89 -23.71 -18.78
N PRO A 172 19.34 -23.04 -17.71
CA PRO A 172 19.56 -21.60 -17.73
C PRO A 172 20.72 -21.23 -18.67
N PRO A 173 20.81 -19.95 -19.06
CA PRO A 173 21.84 -19.50 -19.98
C PRO A 173 23.27 -19.68 -19.44
N ALA A 174 24.23 -19.83 -20.36
CA ALA A 174 25.65 -19.85 -20.00
C ALA A 174 26.06 -18.53 -19.31
N GLY A 175 26.21 -18.55 -17.99
CA GLY A 175 26.51 -17.38 -17.16
C GLY A 175 25.46 -17.05 -16.09
N GLY A 176 24.34 -17.78 -16.08
CA GLY A 176 23.21 -17.55 -15.16
C GLY A 176 22.17 -16.59 -15.74
N CYS A 177 21.06 -16.45 -15.02
CA CYS A 177 20.01 -15.51 -15.41
C CYS A 177 20.48 -14.07 -15.21
N PRO A 178 20.35 -13.20 -16.22
CA PRO A 178 20.68 -11.78 -16.06
C PRO A 178 19.79 -11.15 -14.99
N SER A 179 20.37 -10.21 -14.25
CA SER A 179 19.71 -9.44 -13.19
C SER A 179 19.26 -8.08 -13.69
N GLU A 180 18.45 -7.36 -12.91
CA GLU A 180 18.00 -6.00 -13.25
C GLU A 180 19.19 -5.04 -13.45
N SER A 181 20.30 -5.25 -12.73
CA SER A 181 21.52 -4.47 -12.92
C SER A 181 22.28 -4.74 -14.22
N ASP A 182 21.98 -5.85 -14.90
CA ASP A 182 22.56 -6.18 -16.21
C ASP A 182 21.77 -5.57 -17.36
N LEU A 183 20.61 -4.99 -17.07
CA LEU A 183 19.78 -4.30 -18.05
C LEU A 183 20.40 -2.96 -18.42
N VAL A 184 20.70 -2.79 -19.71
CA VAL A 184 21.22 -1.53 -20.25
C VAL A 184 20.23 -0.99 -21.28
N VAL A 185 19.48 0.04 -20.87
CA VAL A 185 18.51 0.75 -21.72
C VAL A 185 19.11 2.07 -22.19
N ILE A 186 19.08 2.30 -23.50
CA ILE A 186 19.41 3.58 -24.10
C ILE A 186 18.12 4.26 -24.53
N VAL A 187 17.88 5.46 -24.03
CA VAL A 187 16.80 6.32 -24.49
C VAL A 187 17.41 7.38 -25.40
N THR A 188 16.82 7.58 -26.58
CA THR A 188 17.20 8.66 -27.50
C THR A 188 15.99 9.53 -27.81
N LYS A 189 16.20 10.84 -27.92
CA LYS A 189 15.22 11.81 -28.43
C LYS A 189 15.72 12.35 -29.75
N ASP A 190 14.93 12.25 -30.80
CA ASP A 190 15.29 12.73 -32.14
C ASP A 190 16.69 12.24 -32.59
N GLY A 191 17.05 11.01 -32.20
CA GLY A 191 18.35 10.37 -32.46
C GLY A 191 19.50 10.73 -31.51
N VAL A 192 19.27 11.56 -30.48
CA VAL A 192 20.29 11.97 -29.49
C VAL A 192 20.09 11.22 -28.17
N PRO A 193 21.11 10.51 -27.64
CA PRO A 193 21.00 9.82 -26.34
C PRO A 193 20.71 10.78 -25.19
N ILE A 194 19.83 10.35 -24.29
CA ILE A 194 19.44 11.06 -23.07
C ILE A 194 19.53 10.11 -21.87
N THR A 195 19.94 10.64 -20.70
CA THR A 195 20.18 9.84 -19.49
C THR A 195 18.96 9.86 -18.56
N PRO A 196 18.35 8.72 -18.20
CA PRO A 196 17.32 8.63 -17.17
C PRO A 196 17.85 8.92 -15.75
N PRO A 197 17.00 9.26 -14.76
CA PRO A 197 15.56 9.50 -14.87
C PRO A 197 15.28 10.89 -15.48
N LEU A 198 14.30 10.98 -16.38
CA LEU A 198 13.92 12.24 -17.01
C LEU A 198 12.60 12.75 -16.44
N THR A 199 12.63 13.97 -15.91
CA THR A 199 11.44 14.76 -15.61
C THR A 199 11.26 15.84 -16.68
N GLY A 200 10.03 16.08 -17.13
CA GLY A 200 9.72 17.13 -18.11
C GLY A 200 10.17 16.81 -19.54
N LEU A 201 9.73 15.68 -20.10
CA LEU A 201 9.97 15.35 -21.50
C LEU A 201 9.39 16.42 -22.43
N ALA A 202 10.24 17.07 -23.23
CA ALA A 202 9.78 17.98 -24.26
C ALA A 202 9.15 17.20 -25.43
N PRO A 203 8.13 17.74 -26.13
CA PRO A 203 7.52 17.08 -27.28
C PRO A 203 8.56 16.64 -28.32
N GLY A 204 8.35 15.49 -28.94
CA GLY A 204 9.24 14.89 -29.94
C GLY A 204 9.12 13.38 -30.00
N THR A 205 9.93 12.76 -30.87
CA THR A 205 9.97 11.31 -31.04
C THR A 205 11.05 10.72 -30.13
N TYR A 206 10.65 9.76 -29.30
CA TYR A 206 11.51 9.04 -28.39
C TYR A 206 11.68 7.61 -28.86
N ARG A 207 12.90 7.10 -28.77
CA ARG A 207 13.25 5.71 -29.06
C ARG A 207 13.95 5.12 -27.86
N VAL A 208 13.43 4.00 -27.37
CA VAL A 208 14.01 3.23 -26.27
C VAL A 208 14.55 1.94 -26.84
N GLU A 209 15.83 1.65 -26.57
CA GLU A 209 16.54 0.48 -27.09
C GLU A 209 17.18 -0.29 -25.93
N VAL A 210 16.89 -1.58 -25.84
CA VAL A 210 17.53 -2.49 -24.90
C VAL A 210 18.80 -3.05 -25.54
N THR A 211 19.95 -2.72 -24.95
CA THR A 211 21.27 -3.11 -25.46
C THR A 211 21.91 -4.28 -24.72
N ALA A 212 21.39 -4.62 -23.53
CA ALA A 212 21.71 -5.84 -22.80
C ALA A 212 20.56 -6.16 -21.84
N PRO A 213 20.23 -7.45 -21.60
CA PRO A 213 20.76 -8.63 -22.28
C PRO A 213 20.25 -8.77 -23.73
N LEU A 214 21.09 -9.31 -24.62
CA LEU A 214 20.74 -9.51 -26.04
C LEU A 214 20.03 -10.85 -26.30
N ASN A 215 20.13 -11.80 -25.38
CA ASN A 215 19.61 -13.16 -25.54
C ASN A 215 18.28 -13.32 -24.79
N ALA A 216 17.31 -12.44 -25.08
CA ALA A 216 15.96 -12.60 -24.57
C ALA A 216 15.06 -13.24 -25.63
N ASP A 217 14.10 -14.03 -25.17
CA ASP A 217 13.10 -14.65 -26.03
C ASP A 217 12.08 -13.60 -26.52
N ASP A 218 11.73 -12.65 -25.65
CA ASP A 218 10.84 -11.55 -26.01
C ASP A 218 11.09 -10.24 -25.23
N TYR A 219 10.71 -9.12 -25.84
CA TYR A 219 10.75 -7.78 -25.24
C TYR A 219 9.34 -7.17 -25.30
N GLU A 220 8.77 -6.87 -24.14
CA GLU A 220 7.45 -6.25 -24.00
C GLU A 220 7.62 -4.81 -23.49
N PHE A 221 7.13 -3.84 -24.27
CA PHE A 221 7.11 -2.42 -23.91
C PHE A 221 5.69 -2.00 -23.54
N THR A 222 5.52 -1.33 -22.41
CA THR A 222 4.20 -0.85 -21.94
C THR A 222 4.23 0.67 -21.81
N LEU A 223 3.30 1.39 -22.47
CA LEU A 223 3.10 2.83 -22.29
C LEU A 223 1.84 3.15 -21.47
N GLY A 224 2.03 3.84 -20.34
CA GLY A 224 0.95 4.40 -19.52
C GLY A 224 0.14 3.34 -18.76
N SER A 225 -1.14 3.66 -18.48
CA SER A 225 -2.15 2.72 -17.95
C SER A 225 -2.91 1.96 -19.04
N GLY A 226 -2.53 2.18 -20.30
CA GLY A 226 -3.08 1.49 -21.46
C GLY A 226 -2.52 0.08 -21.61
N SER A 227 -3.28 -0.77 -22.30
CA SER A 227 -2.89 -2.14 -22.64
C SER A 227 -1.50 -2.16 -23.30
N PRO A 228 -0.63 -3.12 -22.96
CA PRO A 228 0.66 -3.28 -23.65
C PRO A 228 0.41 -3.39 -25.16
N GLU A 229 1.25 -2.71 -25.95
CA GLU A 229 1.40 -3.01 -27.37
C GLU A 229 2.59 -3.97 -27.49
N PRO A 230 2.35 -5.30 -27.51
CA PRO A 230 3.43 -6.25 -27.63
C PRO A 230 4.09 -6.09 -29.00
N THR A 231 5.31 -5.56 -29.02
CA THR A 231 6.15 -5.57 -30.20
C THR A 231 7.04 -6.79 -30.11
N ALA A 232 6.45 -7.98 -30.27
CA ALA A 232 7.16 -9.24 -30.06
C ALA A 232 8.47 -9.28 -30.87
N GLY A 233 9.60 -9.47 -30.18
CA GLY A 233 10.95 -9.59 -30.73
C GLY A 233 11.66 -8.28 -31.15
N ALA A 234 11.04 -7.10 -31.00
CA ALA A 234 11.72 -5.84 -31.30
C ALA A 234 12.54 -5.37 -30.08
N ARG A 235 13.85 -5.15 -30.23
CA ARG A 235 14.72 -4.62 -29.15
C ARG A 235 14.56 -3.13 -28.89
N PHE A 236 13.75 -2.46 -29.69
CA PHE A 236 13.51 -1.03 -29.56
C PHE A 236 12.03 -0.71 -29.76
N PHE A 237 11.61 0.37 -29.13
CA PHE A 237 10.26 0.89 -29.21
C PHE A 237 10.31 2.41 -29.43
N GLU A 238 9.61 2.88 -30.45
CA GLU A 238 9.51 4.31 -30.80
C GLU A 238 8.12 4.83 -30.45
N PHE A 239 8.05 6.00 -29.82
CA PHE A 239 6.81 6.69 -29.52
C PHE A 239 6.95 8.20 -29.61
N ASP A 240 5.86 8.86 -29.97
CA ASP A 240 5.77 10.31 -29.95
C ASP A 240 5.19 10.77 -28.62
N VAL A 241 5.79 11.81 -28.04
CA VAL A 241 5.30 12.44 -26.81
C VAL A 241 4.61 13.75 -27.18
N GLY A 242 3.30 13.81 -26.94
CA GLY A 242 2.53 15.05 -27.06
C GLY A 242 2.86 16.06 -25.97
N ALA A 243 2.46 17.32 -26.18
CA ALA A 243 2.49 18.30 -25.10
C ALA A 243 1.55 17.84 -23.97
N ASN A 244 2.05 17.86 -22.73
CA ASN A 244 1.30 17.57 -21.50
C ASN A 244 0.88 16.10 -21.29
N GLU A 245 1.55 15.14 -21.94
CA GLU A 245 1.30 13.71 -21.69
C GLU A 245 2.23 13.14 -20.63
N THR A 246 1.67 12.37 -19.69
CA THR A 246 2.43 11.53 -18.76
C THR A 246 2.54 10.12 -19.34
N ILE A 247 3.76 9.62 -19.50
CA ILE A 247 4.02 8.32 -20.12
C ILE A 247 4.79 7.45 -19.13
N VAL A 248 4.20 6.36 -18.68
CA VAL A 248 4.93 5.35 -17.90
C VAL A 248 5.50 4.34 -18.87
N LEU A 249 6.82 4.18 -18.95
CA LEU A 249 7.41 3.13 -19.79
C LEU A 249 7.87 1.98 -18.91
N GLY A 250 7.24 0.83 -19.08
CA GLY A 250 7.74 -0.45 -18.57
C GLY A 250 8.41 -1.23 -19.68
N VAL A 251 9.57 -1.83 -19.39
CA VAL A 251 10.19 -2.85 -20.23
C VAL A 251 10.17 -4.15 -19.45
N ARG A 252 9.49 -5.15 -19.99
CA ARG A 252 9.53 -6.52 -19.48
C ARG A 252 10.27 -7.38 -20.48
N ILE A 253 11.21 -8.16 -20.00
CA ILE A 253 12.03 -9.06 -20.81
C ILE A 253 11.75 -10.48 -20.37
N ASP A 254 11.26 -11.29 -21.31
CA ASP A 254 11.12 -12.72 -21.10
C ASP A 254 12.45 -13.40 -21.45
N LEU A 255 13.01 -14.09 -20.46
CA LEU A 255 14.30 -14.77 -20.54
C LEU A 255 14.12 -16.29 -20.63
N GLY A 256 12.88 -16.74 -20.85
CA GLY A 256 12.52 -18.15 -20.92
C GLY A 256 12.15 -18.74 -19.56
N PRO A 257 11.77 -20.04 -19.53
CA PRO A 257 11.23 -20.68 -18.34
C PRO A 257 12.22 -20.81 -17.17
N CYS A 258 13.52 -20.60 -17.42
CA CYS A 258 14.57 -20.77 -16.42
C CYS A 258 14.90 -19.51 -15.64
N CYS A 259 14.40 -18.37 -16.07
CA CYS A 259 14.77 -17.08 -15.53
C CYS A 259 13.52 -16.30 -15.18
N ASP A 260 13.54 -15.67 -14.01
CA ASP A 260 12.50 -14.71 -13.68
C ASP A 260 12.49 -13.61 -14.76
N PRO A 261 11.30 -13.20 -15.24
CA PRO A 261 11.21 -12.12 -16.21
C PRO A 261 11.81 -10.86 -15.60
N LEU A 262 12.72 -10.21 -16.33
CA LEU A 262 13.27 -8.93 -15.91
C LEU A 262 12.22 -7.86 -16.16
N ILE A 263 11.89 -7.11 -15.11
CA ILE A 263 10.96 -6.00 -15.19
C ILE A 263 11.72 -4.74 -14.82
N TRP A 264 11.78 -3.79 -15.76
CA TRP A 264 12.29 -2.46 -15.53
C TRP A 264 11.17 -1.46 -15.74
N GLN A 265 10.98 -0.58 -14.76
CA GLN A 265 9.91 0.40 -14.77
C GLN A 265 10.46 1.75 -14.34
N ASP A 266 10.87 2.57 -15.32
CA ASP A 266 11.13 3.99 -15.05
C ASP A 266 9.89 4.81 -15.36
N VAL A 267 9.42 5.54 -14.34
CA VAL A 267 8.28 6.45 -14.44
C VAL A 267 8.76 7.75 -15.07
N PHE A 268 8.63 7.90 -16.39
CA PHE A 268 8.77 9.21 -17.02
C PHE A 268 7.57 10.07 -16.63
N SER A 269 7.76 11.07 -15.76
CA SER A 269 6.74 12.09 -15.52
C SER A 269 7.07 13.32 -16.36
N SER A 270 6.38 13.42 -17.48
CA SER A 270 6.17 14.70 -18.16
C SER A 270 4.84 15.26 -17.63
N SER A 271 4.93 16.07 -16.59
CA SER A 271 3.97 17.13 -16.38
C SER A 271 4.72 18.44 -16.63
N LEU A 272 4.59 18.97 -17.86
CA LEU A 272 4.66 20.42 -17.96
C LEU A 272 3.47 20.93 -17.13
N PRO A 273 3.69 21.82 -16.14
CA PRO A 273 2.59 22.34 -15.34
C PRO A 273 1.58 22.96 -16.31
N GLU A 274 0.32 22.52 -16.25
CA GLU A 274 -0.76 23.15 -16.99
C GLU A 274 -0.69 24.65 -16.69
N CYS A 275 -0.53 25.47 -17.73
CA CYS A 275 -0.52 26.91 -17.53
C CYS A 275 -1.90 27.31 -16.99
N PRO A 276 -1.97 27.93 -15.81
CA PRO A 276 -3.24 28.35 -15.26
C PRO A 276 -3.84 29.45 -16.16
N ASP A 277 -5.09 29.25 -16.58
CA ASP A 277 -5.82 30.20 -17.43
C ASP A 277 -6.49 31.33 -16.63
N SER A 278 -6.56 31.19 -15.31
CA SER A 278 -7.16 32.14 -14.39
C SER A 278 -6.38 32.22 -13.09
N MET A 279 -6.51 33.34 -12.38
CA MET A 279 -6.10 33.44 -10.99
C MET A 279 -7.29 33.83 -10.11
N THR A 280 -7.17 33.55 -8.82
CA THR A 280 -8.13 34.00 -7.80
C THR A 280 -7.40 34.71 -6.68
N VAL A 281 -7.70 36.00 -6.51
CA VAL A 281 -7.18 36.82 -5.41
C VAL A 281 -8.27 37.02 -4.33
N GLN A 282 -7.88 36.85 -3.07
CA GLN A 282 -8.73 37.08 -1.91
C GLN A 282 -8.15 38.19 -1.04
N VAL A 283 -9.03 38.94 -0.37
CA VAL A 283 -8.66 39.94 0.62
C VAL A 283 -9.09 39.43 1.99
N VAL A 284 -8.14 39.37 2.93
CA VAL A 284 -8.34 38.86 4.28
C VAL A 284 -8.09 39.99 5.27
N ALA A 285 -9.04 40.26 6.16
CA ALA A 285 -8.86 41.25 7.22
C ALA A 285 -7.91 40.74 8.31
N SER A 286 -7.44 41.63 9.19
CA SER A 286 -6.50 41.30 10.28
C SER A 286 -7.03 40.26 11.28
N ASP A 287 -8.36 40.05 11.34
CA ASP A 287 -9.02 39.02 12.14
C ASP A 287 -9.09 37.64 11.44
N GLY A 288 -8.57 37.54 10.21
CA GLY A 288 -8.58 36.32 9.41
C GLY A 288 -9.86 36.11 8.59
N SER A 289 -10.82 37.03 8.62
CA SER A 289 -12.05 36.93 7.85
C SER A 289 -11.85 37.31 6.38
N ILE A 290 -12.52 36.60 5.47
CA ILE A 290 -12.52 36.91 4.03
C ILE A 290 -13.45 38.12 3.81
N VAL A 291 -12.91 39.14 3.17
CA VAL A 291 -13.60 40.39 2.88
C VAL A 291 -14.36 40.24 1.56
N ALA A 292 -15.69 40.11 1.63
CA ALA A 292 -16.54 39.86 0.47
C ALA A 292 -16.76 41.09 -0.45
N GLY A 293 -16.29 42.27 -0.05
CA GLY A 293 -16.41 43.50 -0.85
C GLY A 293 -15.31 44.48 -0.50
N THR A 294 -14.76 45.16 -1.49
CA THR A 294 -13.53 45.96 -1.32
C THR A 294 -13.77 47.45 -1.08
N ILE A 295 -15.03 47.87 -0.87
CA ILE A 295 -15.44 49.26 -0.63
C ILE A 295 -16.03 49.40 0.77
N GLY A 296 -15.63 50.46 1.49
CA GLY A 296 -16.15 50.76 2.83
C GLY A 296 -15.43 50.01 3.95
N LEU A 297 -14.16 49.67 3.71
CA LEU A 297 -13.32 48.90 4.63
C LEU A 297 -12.98 49.71 5.89
N ALA A 298 -12.90 49.06 7.04
CA ALA A 298 -12.41 49.70 8.26
C ALA A 298 -10.91 50.04 8.12
N THR A 299 -10.44 51.08 8.80
CA THR A 299 -9.00 51.35 8.90
C THR A 299 -8.28 50.16 9.54
N GLY A 300 -7.21 49.66 8.92
CA GLY A 300 -6.54 48.46 9.40
C GLY A 300 -5.56 47.84 8.41
N VAL A 301 -5.03 46.68 8.78
CA VAL A 301 -4.17 45.85 7.93
C VAL A 301 -5.02 44.82 7.20
N TYR A 302 -4.89 44.78 5.88
CA TYR A 302 -5.53 43.83 4.99
C TYR A 302 -4.47 43.01 4.26
N ARG A 303 -4.69 41.70 4.18
CA ARG A 303 -3.82 40.79 3.47
C ARG A 303 -4.45 40.43 2.12
N ILE A 304 -3.76 40.76 1.04
CA ILE A 304 -4.11 40.31 -0.32
C ILE A 304 -3.43 38.97 -0.53
N VAL A 305 -4.18 37.90 -0.79
CA VAL A 305 -3.69 36.53 -0.95
C VAL A 305 -4.08 36.00 -2.32
N VAL A 306 -3.10 35.49 -3.07
CA VAL A 306 -3.36 34.70 -4.28
C VAL A 306 -3.66 33.27 -3.85
N THR A 307 -4.88 32.83 -4.09
CA THR A 307 -5.35 31.47 -3.71
C THR A 307 -5.23 30.45 -4.82
N ASP A 308 -5.08 30.91 -6.07
CA ASP A 308 -4.87 30.09 -7.26
C ASP A 308 -4.23 30.97 -8.35
N PRO A 309 -3.18 30.53 -9.07
CA PRO A 309 -2.40 29.30 -8.89
C PRO A 309 -1.51 29.32 -7.65
N LEU A 310 -1.47 28.21 -6.91
CA LEU A 310 -0.49 27.99 -5.84
C LEU A 310 0.78 27.35 -6.43
N GLY A 311 1.96 27.84 -6.03
CA GLY A 311 3.25 27.33 -6.51
C GLY A 311 3.82 28.03 -7.75
N ALA A 312 3.34 29.23 -8.09
CA ALA A 312 3.95 30.06 -9.12
C ALA A 312 5.44 30.37 -8.82
N THR A 313 6.23 30.59 -9.87
CA THR A 313 7.67 30.91 -9.75
C THR A 313 7.90 32.28 -9.12
N SER A 314 7.00 33.24 -9.36
CA SER A 314 7.00 34.51 -8.65
C SER A 314 5.61 35.17 -8.58
N TYR A 315 5.39 35.91 -7.50
CA TYR A 315 4.26 36.82 -7.30
C TYR A 315 4.80 38.24 -7.17
N THR A 316 4.21 39.17 -7.91
CA THR A 316 4.56 40.60 -7.89
C THR A 316 3.32 41.40 -7.52
N PHE A 317 3.45 42.29 -6.54
CA PHE A 317 2.44 43.23 -6.10
C PHE A 317 2.95 44.65 -6.38
N ALA A 318 2.20 45.45 -7.13
CA ALA A 318 2.59 46.79 -7.55
C ALA A 318 1.41 47.76 -7.56
N GLU A 319 1.67 49.06 -7.47
CA GLU A 319 0.64 50.07 -7.77
C GLU A 319 0.44 50.21 -9.30
N PRO A 320 -0.76 50.53 -9.79
CA PRO A 320 -1.01 50.73 -11.22
C PRO A 320 -0.09 51.81 -11.81
N GLY A 321 0.85 51.40 -12.68
CA GLY A 321 1.84 52.32 -13.27
C GLY A 321 2.84 52.91 -12.27
N GLY A 322 2.89 52.40 -11.05
CA GLY A 322 3.72 52.87 -9.94
C GLY A 322 4.86 51.91 -9.57
N PRO A 323 5.47 52.09 -8.39
CA PRO A 323 6.56 51.23 -7.92
C PRO A 323 6.06 49.82 -7.55
N VAL A 324 6.95 48.84 -7.68
CA VAL A 324 6.74 47.48 -7.17
C VAL A 324 6.77 47.51 -5.64
N LEU A 325 5.69 47.06 -5.01
CA LEU A 325 5.53 46.99 -3.55
C LEU A 325 6.20 45.75 -2.97
N LYS A 326 6.07 44.60 -3.66
CA LYS A 326 6.66 43.32 -3.25
C LYS A 326 6.86 42.41 -4.47
N THR A 327 7.93 41.61 -4.46
CA THR A 327 8.14 40.51 -5.41
C THR A 327 8.82 39.34 -4.70
N GLY A 328 8.37 38.11 -4.95
CA GLY A 328 8.97 36.92 -4.38
C GLY A 328 8.09 35.68 -4.56
N VAL A 329 8.40 34.62 -3.81
CA VAL A 329 7.63 33.35 -3.81
C VAL A 329 6.44 33.36 -2.86
N GLU A 330 6.31 34.40 -2.04
CA GLU A 330 5.19 34.55 -1.12
C GLU A 330 3.95 35.03 -1.88
N ASN A 331 2.87 34.26 -1.80
CA ASN A 331 1.60 34.51 -2.47
C ASN A 331 0.71 35.56 -1.76
N PHE A 332 1.28 36.38 -0.88
CA PHE A 332 0.51 37.39 -0.15
C PHE A 332 1.27 38.70 0.07
N TYR A 333 0.50 39.78 0.24
CA TYR A 333 0.98 41.11 0.57
C TYR A 333 0.09 41.75 1.65
N ASP A 334 0.72 42.29 2.70
CA ASP A 334 0.03 43.00 3.78
C ASP A 334 0.00 44.50 3.47
N ALA A 335 -1.20 45.02 3.23
CA ALA A 335 -1.48 46.43 2.97
C ALA A 335 -2.05 47.10 4.23
N THR A 336 -1.66 48.34 4.52
CA THR A 336 -2.25 49.15 5.58
C THR A 336 -3.13 50.23 4.96
N LEU A 337 -4.43 50.25 5.27
CA LEU A 337 -5.34 51.31 4.84
C LEU A 337 -5.58 52.31 5.99
N GLY A 338 -5.28 53.57 5.73
CA GLY A 338 -5.72 54.70 6.54
C GLY A 338 -7.18 55.07 6.28
N SER A 339 -7.69 56.04 7.04
CA SER A 339 -9.07 56.48 6.90
C SER A 339 -9.28 57.26 5.60
N GLY A 340 -10.28 56.85 4.80
CA GLY A 340 -10.59 57.46 3.50
C GLY A 340 -9.59 57.16 2.38
N ASP A 341 -8.58 56.34 2.67
CA ASP A 341 -7.60 55.93 1.67
C ASP A 341 -8.22 54.98 0.65
N THR A 342 -7.79 55.12 -0.59
CA THR A 342 -8.00 54.13 -1.65
C THR A 342 -6.64 53.59 -2.05
N LEU A 343 -6.47 52.28 -1.95
CA LEU A 343 -5.27 51.57 -2.36
C LEU A 343 -5.62 50.61 -3.49
N THR A 344 -4.99 50.79 -4.64
CA THR A 344 -5.07 49.84 -5.75
C THR A 344 -3.79 49.02 -5.82
N VAL A 345 -3.92 47.70 -5.83
CA VAL A 345 -2.80 46.78 -6.00
C VAL A 345 -3.03 45.92 -7.24
N VAL A 346 -2.07 45.94 -8.15
CA VAL A 346 -1.97 45.04 -9.30
C VAL A 346 -1.14 43.83 -8.89
N VAL A 347 -1.75 42.67 -8.94
CA VAL A 347 -1.12 41.37 -8.68
C VAL A 347 -0.73 40.77 -10.02
N THR A 348 0.54 40.38 -10.16
CA THR A 348 1.06 39.66 -11.33
C THR A 348 1.64 38.34 -10.87
N VAL A 349 1.23 37.24 -11.51
CA VAL A 349 1.67 35.88 -11.17
C VAL A 349 2.42 35.31 -12.35
N ASP A 350 3.66 34.87 -12.14
CA ASP A 350 4.46 34.16 -13.14
C ASP A 350 4.40 32.65 -12.87
N PRO A 351 3.61 31.87 -13.63
CA PRO A 351 3.46 30.44 -13.40
C PRO A 351 4.74 29.65 -13.71
N GLY A 352 5.66 30.22 -14.49
CA GLY A 352 6.91 29.58 -14.90
C GLY A 352 7.14 29.59 -16.42
N PRO A 353 8.25 28.97 -16.86
CA PRO A 353 8.70 29.04 -18.25
C PRO A 353 7.68 28.41 -19.21
N GLY A 354 7.24 29.21 -20.19
CA GLY A 354 6.28 28.79 -21.22
C GLY A 354 4.85 29.29 -20.99
N CYS A 355 4.53 29.85 -19.82
CA CYS A 355 3.22 30.41 -19.51
C CYS A 355 3.19 31.94 -19.63
N GLN A 356 2.03 32.51 -19.98
CA GLN A 356 1.81 33.95 -19.92
C GLN A 356 1.60 34.37 -18.46
N PRO A 357 2.17 35.50 -18.00
CA PRO A 357 1.90 36.01 -16.67
C PRO A 357 0.43 36.43 -16.54
N LEU A 358 -0.21 36.03 -15.43
CA LEU A 358 -1.58 36.41 -15.11
C LEU A 358 -1.58 37.73 -14.36
N GLN A 359 -2.57 38.61 -14.63
CA GLN A 359 -2.68 39.91 -13.97
C GLN A 359 -4.12 40.23 -13.52
N GLU A 360 -4.27 40.71 -12.28
CA GLU A 360 -5.55 41.05 -11.64
C GLU A 360 -5.35 42.28 -10.76
N GLN A 361 -6.34 43.15 -10.73
CA GLN A 361 -6.32 44.39 -9.97
C GLN A 361 -7.28 44.30 -8.80
N VAL A 362 -6.80 44.65 -7.61
CA VAL A 362 -7.58 44.71 -6.37
C VAL A 362 -7.62 46.15 -5.87
N ASP A 363 -8.83 46.71 -5.82
CA ASP A 363 -9.07 48.07 -5.33
C ASP A 363 -9.64 48.03 -3.91
N LEU A 364 -8.86 48.42 -2.91
CA LEU A 364 -9.28 48.53 -1.51
C LEU A 364 -9.63 49.98 -1.20
N THR A 365 -10.87 50.26 -0.80
CA THR A 365 -11.31 51.60 -0.38
C THR A 365 -11.74 51.58 1.07
N ALA A 366 -11.01 52.29 1.93
CA ALA A 366 -11.42 52.50 3.30
C ALA A 366 -12.65 53.40 3.33
N ALA A 367 -13.58 53.10 4.23
CA ALA A 367 -14.59 54.08 4.59
C ALA A 367 -13.85 55.33 5.07
N ALA A 368 -14.16 56.48 4.45
CA ALA A 368 -13.80 57.74 5.06
C ALA A 368 -14.39 57.72 6.47
N THR A 369 -13.57 57.99 7.50
CA THR A 369 -14.12 58.47 8.76
C THR A 369 -14.82 59.77 8.41
N VAL A 370 -16.10 59.64 8.10
CA VAL A 370 -17.08 60.61 8.54
C VAL A 370 -16.80 60.69 10.03
N GLU A 371 -16.06 61.72 10.47
CA GLU A 371 -16.18 62.18 11.86
C GLU A 371 -17.66 62.05 12.20
N PRO A 372 -18.04 61.35 13.27
CA PRO A 372 -19.43 61.05 13.52
C PRO A 372 -20.18 62.38 13.58
N THR A 373 -20.80 62.74 12.47
CA THR A 373 -21.87 63.70 12.45
C THR A 373 -23.00 62.88 13.00
N ASP A 374 -23.18 63.03 14.31
CA ASP A 374 -24.35 62.62 15.07
C ASP A 374 -25.62 62.90 14.27
N ASN A 375 -26.01 61.94 13.46
CA ASN A 375 -27.29 61.90 12.76
C ASN A 375 -28.14 60.74 13.28
N GLY A 376 -27.94 60.36 14.55
CA GLY A 376 -29.05 60.54 15.49
C GLY A 376 -28.95 61.98 15.98
N GLY A 377 -29.61 62.95 15.36
CA GLY A 377 -31.07 63.01 15.51
C GLY A 377 -31.52 63.03 16.97
N GLY A 378 -30.69 63.53 17.88
CA GLY A 378 -30.97 63.62 19.31
C GLY A 378 -30.01 64.61 19.95
N ALA A 379 -30.26 65.90 19.72
CA ALA A 379 -29.61 66.99 20.43
C ALA A 379 -29.68 66.74 21.95
N GLY A 380 -28.52 66.50 22.55
CA GLY A 380 -28.34 66.45 23.99
C GLY A 380 -27.17 65.57 24.37
N GLY A 381 -26.06 66.17 24.80
CA GLY A 381 -25.03 65.51 25.60
C GLY A 381 -25.63 65.05 26.94
N GLY A 382 -26.47 64.03 26.88
CA GLY A 382 -27.02 63.34 28.02
C GLY A 382 -26.05 62.26 28.43
N PHE A 383 -25.48 62.38 29.63
CA PHE A 383 -24.85 61.27 30.33
C PHE A 383 -25.71 60.01 30.16
N ASN A 384 -25.25 59.03 29.39
CA ASN A 384 -25.94 57.76 29.31
C ASN A 384 -25.82 57.10 30.68
N LEU A 385 -26.96 56.97 31.36
CA LEU A 385 -27.02 56.49 32.74
C LEU A 385 -26.32 55.13 32.88
N CYS A 386 -26.38 54.29 31.85
CA CYS A 386 -25.69 53.01 31.82
C CYS A 386 -24.16 53.12 31.83
N ASP A 387 -23.59 54.05 31.07
CA ASP A 387 -22.13 54.26 31.03
C ASP A 387 -21.65 54.92 32.33
N ALA A 388 -22.47 55.82 32.89
CA ALA A 388 -22.19 56.43 34.19
C ALA A 388 -22.23 55.41 35.34
N ILE A 389 -23.24 54.52 35.37
CA ILE A 389 -23.32 53.45 36.38
C ILE A 389 -22.18 52.44 36.18
N ALA A 390 -21.78 52.15 34.93
CA ALA A 390 -20.68 51.24 34.62
C ALA A 390 -19.35 51.76 35.15
N LEU A 391 -19.06 53.03 34.88
CA LEU A 391 -17.89 53.71 35.39
C LEU A 391 -17.89 53.75 36.93
N LEU A 392 -19.04 54.04 37.55
CA LEU A 392 -19.18 54.04 39.01
C LEU A 392 -18.97 52.65 39.62
N ALA A 393 -19.47 51.59 38.97
CA ALA A 393 -19.26 50.21 39.42
C ALA A 393 -17.79 49.80 39.34
N ILE A 394 -17.11 50.18 38.24
CA ILE A 394 -15.66 49.97 38.04
C ILE A 394 -14.87 50.69 39.12
N LEU A 395 -15.16 51.97 39.37
CA LEU A 395 -14.49 52.77 40.40
C LEU A 395 -14.74 52.21 41.81
N ALA A 396 -15.96 51.77 42.12
CA ALA A 396 -16.30 51.15 43.39
C ALA A 396 -15.52 49.83 43.60
N LEU A 397 -15.39 49.02 42.56
CA LEU A 397 -14.65 47.75 42.61
C LEU A 397 -13.15 47.97 42.81
N ILE A 398 -12.56 48.94 42.09
CA ILE A 398 -11.16 49.36 42.30
C ILE A 398 -10.96 49.88 43.72
N ALA A 399 -11.85 50.74 44.23
CA ALA A 399 -11.76 51.26 45.59
C ALA A 399 -11.83 50.16 46.65
N THR A 400 -12.70 49.16 46.45
CA THR A 400 -12.81 48.01 47.35
C THR A 400 -11.52 47.19 47.37
N LEU A 401 -10.90 46.96 46.20
CA LEU A 401 -9.64 46.24 46.09
C LEU A 401 -8.46 47.01 46.72
N ILE A 402 -8.41 48.33 46.54
CA ILE A 402 -7.40 49.18 47.20
C ILE A 402 -7.55 49.12 48.72
N MET A 403 -8.78 49.17 49.25
CA MET A 403 -9.04 49.08 50.69
C MET A 403 -8.57 47.72 51.26
N VAL A 404 -8.81 46.62 50.53
CA VAL A 404 -8.30 45.28 50.92
C VAL A 404 -6.78 45.27 50.97
N LEU A 405 -6.11 45.86 49.97
CA LEU A 405 -4.65 45.94 49.93
C LEU A 405 -4.08 46.77 51.10
N LEU A 406 -4.72 47.89 51.46
CA LEU A 406 -4.29 48.74 52.58
C LEU A 406 -4.38 48.04 53.94
N ILE A 407 -5.35 47.15 54.14
CA ILE A 407 -5.47 46.34 55.37
C ILE A 407 -4.29 45.37 55.49
N VAL A 408 -3.88 44.75 54.37
CA VAL A 408 -2.70 43.86 54.33
C VAL A 408 -1.42 44.65 54.65
N CYS A 409 -1.38 45.94 54.30
CA CYS A 409 -0.31 46.85 54.70
C CYS A 409 -0.38 47.31 56.17
N SER A 410 -1.29 46.77 56.98
CA SER A 410 -1.50 47.15 58.39
C SER A 410 -1.91 48.62 58.58
N VAL A 411 -2.42 49.28 57.52
CA VAL A 411 -3.00 50.61 57.64
C VAL A 411 -4.36 50.46 58.32
N PRO A 412 -4.65 51.19 59.40
CA PRO A 412 -5.92 51.07 60.11
C PRO A 412 -7.07 51.61 59.24
N VAL A 413 -7.69 50.73 58.46
CA VAL A 413 -8.91 51.01 57.71
C VAL A 413 -10.10 50.64 58.60
N PRO A 414 -11.08 51.54 58.82
CA PRO A 414 -12.29 51.20 59.55
C PRO A 414 -13.01 50.02 58.88
N PRO A 415 -13.36 48.93 59.60
CA PRO A 415 -14.04 47.77 59.00
C PRO A 415 -15.32 48.14 58.25
N VAL A 416 -15.99 49.21 58.69
CA VAL A 416 -17.19 49.77 58.07
C VAL A 416 -16.93 50.26 56.64
N ALA A 417 -15.74 50.81 56.35
CA ALA A 417 -15.41 51.33 55.02
C ALA A 417 -15.34 50.22 53.96
N ILE A 418 -14.91 49.02 54.34
CA ILE A 418 -14.85 47.85 53.47
C ILE A 418 -16.25 47.36 53.13
N GLY A 419 -17.11 47.24 54.16
CA GLY A 419 -18.49 46.83 53.99
C GLY A 419 -19.28 47.78 53.09
N VAL A 420 -19.04 49.09 53.22
CA VAL A 420 -19.66 50.11 52.37
C VAL A 420 -19.14 50.02 50.92
N ALA A 421 -17.84 49.87 50.71
CA ALA A 421 -17.28 49.76 49.35
C ALA A 421 -17.74 48.49 48.62
N ALA A 422 -17.71 47.34 49.31
CA ALA A 422 -18.20 46.07 48.77
C ALA A 422 -19.71 46.11 48.50
N GLY A 423 -20.49 46.66 49.44
CA GLY A 423 -21.93 46.85 49.26
C GLY A 423 -22.26 47.75 48.07
N ALA A 424 -21.53 48.87 47.91
CA ALA A 424 -21.71 49.77 46.77
C ALA A 424 -21.39 49.09 45.43
N ALA A 425 -20.31 48.31 45.36
CA ALA A 425 -19.95 47.56 44.15
C ALA A 425 -21.04 46.55 43.75
N VAL A 426 -21.57 45.79 44.71
CA VAL A 426 -22.64 44.81 44.47
C VAL A 426 -23.93 45.49 44.02
N VAL A 427 -24.33 46.58 44.67
CA VAL A 427 -25.54 47.33 44.30
C VAL A 427 -25.41 47.93 42.90
N LEU A 428 -24.27 48.52 42.57
CA LEU A 428 -24.02 49.09 41.24
C LEU A 428 -23.99 48.02 40.15
N PHE A 429 -23.43 46.83 40.43
CA PHE A 429 -23.49 45.69 39.51
C PHE A 429 -24.91 45.17 39.31
N ALA A 430 -25.71 45.09 40.38
CA ALA A 430 -27.11 44.70 40.29
C ALA A 430 -27.94 45.71 39.48
N LEU A 431 -27.66 47.01 39.65
CA LEU A 431 -28.30 48.07 38.86
C LEU A 431 -27.90 48.02 37.38
N LEU A 432 -26.64 47.71 37.07
CA LEU A 432 -26.21 47.49 35.68
C LEU A 432 -26.97 46.35 35.00
N PHE A 433 -27.09 45.21 35.68
CA PHE A 433 -27.84 44.09 35.14
C PHE A 433 -29.34 44.37 35.03
N ALA A 434 -29.91 45.12 35.96
CA ALA A 434 -31.35 45.41 35.97
C ALA A 434 -31.76 46.45 34.91
N PHE A 435 -30.90 47.44 34.62
CA PHE A 435 -31.27 48.60 33.80
C PHE A 435 -30.56 48.66 32.44
N CYS A 436 -29.52 47.85 32.19
CA CYS A 436 -28.71 47.92 30.97
C CYS A 436 -28.63 46.56 30.24
N PRO A 437 -29.68 46.16 29.50
CA PRO A 437 -29.78 44.85 28.84
C PRO A 437 -28.85 44.64 27.63
N LEU A 438 -28.06 45.66 27.25
CA LEU A 438 -27.13 45.61 26.11
C LEU A 438 -25.72 45.11 26.46
N TRP A 439 -25.50 44.68 27.70
CA TRP A 439 -24.20 44.19 28.15
C TRP A 439 -24.03 42.72 27.78
N THR A 440 -23.37 42.47 26.64
CA THR A 440 -22.96 41.12 26.26
C THR A 440 -22.01 40.55 27.33
N PRO A 441 -22.02 39.22 27.56
CA PRO A 441 -21.12 38.59 28.52
C PRO A 441 -19.65 38.97 28.31
N CYS A 442 -19.22 39.13 27.05
CA CYS A 442 -17.87 39.58 26.72
C CYS A 442 -17.53 40.96 27.29
N ARG A 443 -18.45 41.94 27.23
CA ARG A 443 -18.21 43.29 27.79
C ARG A 443 -18.11 43.28 29.31
N ILE A 444 -18.97 42.51 29.99
CA ILE A 444 -18.95 42.38 31.45
C ILE A 444 -17.62 41.78 31.92
N TRP A 445 -17.25 40.64 31.35
CA TRP A 445 -16.01 39.97 31.72
C TRP A 445 -14.76 40.74 31.28
N GLY A 446 -14.84 41.48 30.16
CA GLY A 446 -13.79 42.43 29.74
C GLY A 446 -13.59 43.56 30.75
N ALA A 447 -14.66 44.20 31.22
CA ALA A 447 -14.58 45.24 32.25
C ALA A 447 -14.02 44.70 33.57
N ILE A 448 -14.42 43.49 33.98
CA ILE A 448 -13.87 42.84 35.18
C ILE A 448 -12.37 42.55 35.02
N ALA A 449 -11.95 42.00 33.87
CA ALA A 449 -10.53 41.74 33.58
C ALA A 449 -9.71 43.04 33.63
N TRP A 450 -10.24 44.12 33.04
CA TRP A 450 -9.63 45.45 33.06
C TRP A 450 -9.47 45.99 34.48
N CYS A 451 -10.49 45.87 35.34
CA CYS A 451 -10.41 46.25 36.75
C CYS A 451 -9.32 45.48 37.49
N PHE A 452 -9.22 44.17 37.27
CA PHE A 452 -8.19 43.36 37.92
C PHE A 452 -6.78 43.66 37.40
N MET A 453 -6.62 44.01 36.12
CA MET A 453 -5.34 44.50 35.58
C MET A 453 -4.86 45.73 36.36
N TRP A 454 -5.71 46.76 36.45
CA TRP A 454 -5.37 47.98 37.18
C TRP A 454 -5.19 47.76 38.68
N SER A 455 -5.98 46.89 39.30
CA SER A 455 -5.78 46.50 40.69
C SER A 455 -4.43 45.81 40.91
N THR A 456 -3.95 45.02 39.94
CA THR A 456 -2.64 44.36 40.03
C THR A 456 -1.52 45.38 39.94
N VAL A 457 -1.63 46.34 39.00
CA VAL A 457 -0.66 47.44 38.83
C VAL A 457 -0.60 48.29 40.11
N ILE A 458 -1.76 48.70 40.63
CA ILE A 458 -1.83 49.50 41.86
C ILE A 458 -1.33 48.70 43.07
N GLY A 459 -1.68 47.41 43.17
CA GLY A 459 -1.20 46.52 44.24
C GLY A 459 0.31 46.33 44.22
N ALA A 460 0.93 46.22 43.05
CA ALA A 460 2.38 46.16 42.90
C ALA A 460 3.06 47.47 43.35
N VAL A 461 2.48 48.63 43.00
CA VAL A 461 2.97 49.94 43.46
C VAL A 461 2.86 50.05 44.99
N ILE A 462 1.74 49.63 45.58
CA ILE A 462 1.56 49.64 47.05
C ILE A 462 2.53 48.67 47.73
N ALA A 463 2.77 47.48 47.17
CA ALA A 463 3.74 46.52 47.70
C ALA A 463 5.16 47.11 47.77
N LEU A 464 5.56 47.86 46.73
CA LEU A 464 6.83 48.56 46.69
C LEU A 464 6.93 49.66 47.75
N ILE A 465 5.86 50.43 47.96
CA ILE A 465 5.82 51.51 48.96
C ILE A 465 5.83 50.95 50.39
N CYS A 466 5.04 49.90 50.66
CA CYS A 466 4.88 49.34 52.00
C CYS A 466 5.92 48.27 52.36
N THR A 467 6.85 47.95 51.44
CA THR A 467 7.90 46.93 51.56
C THR A 467 7.41 45.59 52.12
N SER A 468 6.14 45.27 51.85
CA SER A 468 5.47 44.08 52.40
C SER A 468 5.46 42.96 51.37
N TRP A 469 6.20 41.89 51.65
CA TRP A 469 6.27 40.70 50.81
C TRP A 469 4.90 40.00 50.69
N LEU A 470 4.03 40.13 51.70
CA LEU A 470 2.67 39.59 51.65
C LEU A 470 1.83 40.28 50.57
N VAL A 471 1.96 41.60 50.43
CA VAL A 471 1.25 42.38 49.40
C VAL A 471 1.78 42.02 48.01
N ALA A 472 3.09 41.79 47.89
CA ALA A 472 3.71 41.32 46.65
C ALA A 472 3.17 39.94 46.23
N LEU A 473 3.04 38.98 47.16
CA LEU A 473 2.46 37.68 46.85
C LEU A 473 0.99 37.76 46.44
N VAL A 474 0.21 38.63 47.09
CA VAL A 474 -1.19 38.87 46.72
C VAL A 474 -1.26 39.48 45.31
N ALA A 475 -0.41 40.45 44.99
CA ALA A 475 -0.35 41.05 43.65
C ALA A 475 0.03 40.02 42.57
N VAL A 476 0.99 39.13 42.84
CA VAL A 476 1.34 38.03 41.93
C VAL A 476 0.17 37.07 41.74
N GLY A 477 -0.53 36.69 42.81
CA GLY A 477 -1.72 35.85 42.73
C GLY A 477 -2.82 36.46 41.86
N TYR A 478 -3.08 37.77 42.02
CA TYR A 478 -4.02 38.50 41.17
C TYR A 478 -3.55 38.55 39.70
N GLY A 479 -2.26 38.78 39.46
CA GLY A 479 -1.69 38.77 38.11
C GLY A 479 -1.89 37.44 37.38
N ILE A 480 -1.76 36.32 38.09
CA ILE A 480 -2.03 34.98 37.53
C ILE A 480 -3.51 34.84 37.16
N ILE A 481 -4.43 35.26 38.04
CA ILE A 481 -5.88 35.19 37.77
C ILE A 481 -6.24 36.04 36.55
N VAL A 482 -5.68 37.25 36.44
CA VAL A 482 -5.86 38.14 35.29
C VAL A 482 -5.34 37.52 34.00
N GLY A 483 -4.16 36.90 34.04
CA GLY A 483 -3.57 36.21 32.90
C GLY A 483 -4.47 35.08 32.41
N LEU A 484 -4.93 34.21 33.32
CA LEU A 484 -5.83 33.11 33.00
C LEU A 484 -7.18 33.60 32.45
N MET A 485 -7.72 34.67 33.02
CA MET A 485 -8.97 35.26 32.57
C MET A 485 -8.84 35.94 31.20
N SER A 486 -7.70 36.57 30.91
CA SER A 486 -7.41 37.15 29.59
C SER A 486 -7.26 36.09 28.51
N ILE A 487 -6.58 34.98 28.82
CA ILE A 487 -6.48 33.81 27.92
C ILE A 487 -7.87 33.23 27.66
N TRP A 488 -8.69 33.08 28.70
CA TRP A 488 -10.05 32.56 28.57
C TRP A 488 -10.95 33.47 27.71
N LEU A 489 -10.84 34.79 27.87
CA LEU A 489 -11.57 35.75 27.03
C LEU A 489 -11.13 35.70 25.56
N ASN A 490 -9.82 35.64 25.32
CA ASN A 490 -9.26 35.54 23.98
C ASN A 490 -9.72 34.24 23.27
N ASN A 491 -9.72 33.13 23.99
CA ASN A 491 -10.19 31.83 23.46
C ASN A 491 -11.68 31.81 23.10
N ARG A 492 -12.47 32.78 23.58
CA ARG A 492 -13.90 32.93 23.24
C ARG A 492 -14.18 34.03 22.23
N GLY A 493 -13.14 34.61 21.62
CA GLY A 493 -13.28 35.72 20.67
C GLY A 493 -13.77 37.02 21.32
N CYS A 494 -13.69 37.13 22.66
CA CYS A 494 -14.02 38.38 23.33
C CYS A 494 -12.79 39.30 23.28
N PRO A 495 -12.92 40.56 22.84
CA PRO A 495 -11.81 41.49 22.83
C PRO A 495 -11.36 41.79 24.26
N VAL A 496 -10.07 41.61 24.54
CA VAL A 496 -9.47 42.02 25.81
C VAL A 496 -9.23 43.53 25.75
N PRO A 497 -9.84 44.33 26.64
CA PRO A 497 -9.66 45.78 26.60
C PRO A 497 -8.20 46.14 26.85
N GLN A 498 -7.67 47.01 26.00
CA GLN A 498 -6.33 47.57 26.15
C GLN A 498 -6.27 48.36 27.47
N PRO A 499 -5.15 48.33 28.22
CA PRO A 499 -5.07 48.90 29.56
C PRO A 499 -5.42 50.39 29.62
N PHE A 500 -5.20 51.15 28.54
CA PHE A 500 -5.48 52.59 28.46
C PHE A 500 -6.77 52.96 27.73
N ALA A 501 -7.53 51.98 27.22
CA ALA A 501 -8.85 52.20 26.66
C ALA A 501 -9.91 52.01 27.77
N LEU A 502 -10.83 52.95 27.93
CA LEU A 502 -12.00 52.74 28.78
C LEU A 502 -12.86 51.64 28.14
N PRO A 503 -13.24 50.58 28.88
CA PRO A 503 -13.96 49.43 28.34
C PRO A 503 -15.40 49.75 27.89
#